data_AF-A0A6L2P1Y2-F1
#
_entry.id   AF-A0A6L2P1Y2-F1
#
_cell.length_a   1.000
_cell.length_b   1.000
_cell.length_c   1.000
_cell.angle_alpha   90.00
_cell.angle_beta   90.00
_cell.angle_gamma   90.00
#
_symmetry.space_group_name_H-M   'P 1'
#
loop_
_entity.id
_entity.type
_entity.pdbx_description
1 polymer ?
#
loop_
_entity_poly.entity_id
_entity_poly.type
_entity_poly.pdbx_seq_one_letter_code
_entity_poly.pdbx_strand_id
1 'polypeptide(L)'
;MACSSSNIPPDASRYLYASNANVCNFVSVKLSGRHNYHLWKAQMLCLMESHNMRGIVDDTFSGPLILDIETHKQYDSLLKGWIFGSIGEEVLRGVYNLCSAKDVWKELNATYDTTSPNPIAMADR
;
A
#
# COMPACT_ATOMS: atom_id res chain seq x y z
N MET A 1 -4.30 -33.65 29.46
CA MET A 1 -4.04 -33.43 28.02
C MET A 1 -4.17 -31.92 27.79
N ALA A 2 -3.10 -31.17 28.03
CA ALA A 2 -3.13 -29.72 27.86
C ALA A 2 -2.66 -29.41 26.44
N CYS A 3 -3.54 -28.78 25.67
CA CYS A 3 -3.29 -28.37 24.29
C CYS A 3 -2.06 -27.46 24.25
N SER A 4 -1.12 -27.78 23.36
CA SER A 4 0.02 -26.93 23.04
C SER A 4 -0.50 -25.57 22.56
N SER A 5 -0.34 -24.53 23.39
CA SER A 5 -0.41 -23.16 22.91
C SER A 5 0.72 -22.96 21.92
N SER A 6 0.39 -22.87 20.64
CA SER A 6 1.32 -22.50 19.59
C SER A 6 1.90 -21.13 19.91
N ASN A 7 3.15 -21.07 20.35
CA ASN A 7 3.90 -19.81 20.48
C ASN A 7 4.24 -19.32 19.07
N ILE A 8 3.27 -18.75 18.38
CA ILE A 8 3.51 -18.10 17.08
C ILE A 8 4.36 -16.86 17.34
N PRO A 9 5.50 -16.69 16.65
CA PRO A 9 6.29 -15.46 16.75
C PRO A 9 5.41 -14.23 16.50
N PRO A 10 5.58 -13.13 17.25
CA PRO A 10 4.77 -11.92 17.10
C PRO A 10 4.66 -11.43 15.65
N ASP A 11 5.71 -11.56 14.86
CA ASP A 11 5.74 -11.08 13.46
C ASP A 11 4.99 -11.98 12.48
N ALA A 12 5.00 -13.30 12.71
CA ALA A 12 4.15 -14.23 11.95
C ALA A 12 2.66 -13.99 12.24
N SER A 13 2.32 -13.64 13.49
CA SER A 13 0.95 -13.26 13.87
C SER A 13 0.51 -11.96 13.20
N ARG A 14 1.38 -10.95 13.13
CA ARG A 14 1.12 -9.68 12.44
C ARG A 14 0.97 -9.85 10.94
N TYR A 15 1.83 -10.67 10.32
CA TYR A 15 1.75 -10.95 8.90
C TYR A 15 0.44 -11.66 8.57
N LEU A 16 0.07 -12.68 9.37
CA LEU A 16 -1.19 -13.41 9.19
C LEU A 16 -2.41 -12.49 9.35
N TYR A 17 -2.36 -11.58 10.32
CA TYR A 17 -3.41 -10.58 10.49
C TYR A 17 -3.56 -9.70 9.24
N ALA A 18 -2.44 -9.19 8.71
CA ALA A 18 -2.44 -8.41 7.47
C ALA A 18 -2.89 -9.26 6.26
N SER A 19 -2.39 -10.48 6.09
CA SER A 19 -2.74 -11.31 4.93
C SER A 19 -4.22 -11.68 4.85
N ASN A 20 -4.93 -11.64 5.99
CA ASN A 20 -6.36 -11.88 6.08
C ASN A 20 -7.22 -10.62 5.88
N ALA A 21 -6.60 -9.45 5.70
CA ALA A 21 -7.33 -8.21 5.46
C ALA A 21 -8.09 -8.27 4.13
N ASN A 22 -9.41 -8.05 4.18
CA ASN A 22 -10.21 -7.86 2.97
C ASN A 22 -10.05 -6.41 2.50
N VAL A 23 -9.23 -6.20 1.46
CA VAL A 23 -8.92 -4.89 0.89
C VAL A 23 -10.19 -4.10 0.55
N CYS A 24 -11.23 -4.76 0.04
CA CYS A 24 -12.49 -4.11 -0.36
C CYS A 24 -13.25 -3.47 0.81
N ASN A 25 -13.00 -3.89 2.05
CA ASN A 25 -13.59 -3.27 3.24
C ASN A 25 -12.98 -1.90 3.56
N PHE A 26 -11.75 -1.64 3.11
CA PHE A 26 -11.02 -0.41 3.36
C PHE A 26 -10.95 0.48 2.12
N VAL A 27 -10.79 -0.14 0.95
CA VAL A 27 -10.65 0.51 -0.35
C VAL A 27 -11.85 0.16 -1.20
N SER A 28 -12.89 1.00 -1.09
CA SER A 28 -14.17 0.80 -1.77
C SER A 28 -14.15 1.29 -3.22
N VAL A 29 -13.23 2.20 -3.58
CA VAL A 29 -13.08 2.68 -4.95
C VAL A 29 -12.03 1.87 -5.70
N LYS A 30 -12.34 1.48 -6.94
CA LYS A 30 -11.37 0.85 -7.83
C LYS A 30 -10.69 1.92 -8.67
N LEU A 31 -9.37 2.11 -8.50
CA LEU A 31 -8.64 3.16 -9.23
C LEU A 31 -8.78 2.96 -10.74
N SER A 32 -9.27 3.96 -11.46
CA SER A 32 -9.49 3.89 -12.91
C SER A 32 -8.97 5.10 -13.66
N GLY A 33 -8.50 6.14 -12.94
CA GLY A 33 -7.83 7.29 -13.54
C GLY A 33 -7.64 8.42 -12.54
N ARG A 34 -7.27 9.61 -13.04
CA ARG A 34 -7.02 10.80 -12.20
C ARG A 34 -8.23 11.21 -11.36
N HIS A 35 -9.43 11.08 -11.92
CA HIS A 35 -10.67 11.56 -11.30
C HIS A 35 -10.98 10.91 -9.94
N ASN A 36 -10.58 9.66 -9.71
CA ASN A 36 -10.82 8.95 -8.45
C ASN A 36 -9.54 8.63 -7.67
N TYR A 37 -8.38 9.11 -8.13
CA TYR A 37 -7.09 8.80 -7.54
C TYR A 37 -6.97 9.26 -6.08
N HIS A 38 -7.38 10.49 -5.78
CA HIS A 38 -7.29 11.04 -4.42
C HIS A 38 -8.12 10.24 -3.40
N LEU A 39 -9.32 9.77 -3.77
CA LEU A 39 -10.16 8.91 -2.93
C LEU A 39 -9.49 7.54 -2.72
N TRP A 40 -9.01 6.93 -3.81
CA TRP A 40 -8.32 5.64 -3.75
C TRP A 40 -7.06 5.73 -2.87
N LYS A 41 -6.25 6.77 -3.06
CA LYS A 41 -5.02 7.02 -2.31
C LYS A 41 -5.31 7.18 -0.82
N ALA A 42 -6.32 7.98 -0.46
CA ALA A 42 -6.72 8.17 0.93
C ALA A 42 -7.14 6.84 1.59
N GLN A 43 -7.98 6.05 0.93
CA GLN A 43 -8.43 4.76 1.44
C GLN A 43 -7.28 3.75 1.58
N MET A 44 -6.40 3.69 0.58
CA MET A 44 -5.24 2.79 0.59
C MET A 44 -4.25 3.17 1.70
N LEU A 45 -4.04 4.47 1.95
CA LEU A 45 -3.23 4.94 3.08
C LEU A 45 -3.82 4.52 4.43
N CYS A 46 -5.15 4.63 4.61
CA CYS A 46 -5.81 4.14 5.84
C CYS A 46 -5.62 2.63 6.04
N LEU A 47 -5.69 1.83 4.97
CA LEU A 47 -5.42 0.39 5.02
C LEU A 47 -3.96 0.12 5.43
N MET A 48 -3.00 0.81 4.81
CA MET A 48 -1.58 0.67 5.14
C MET A 48 -1.30 1.04 6.60
N GLU A 49 -1.85 2.15 7.09
CA GLU A 49 -1.62 2.62 8.46
C GLU A 49 -2.22 1.68 9.51
N SER A 50 -3.44 1.18 9.28
CA SER A 50 -4.08 0.21 10.18
C SER A 50 -3.32 -1.12 10.32
N HIS A 51 -2.40 -1.40 9.40
CA HIS A 51 -1.55 -2.60 9.41
C HIS A 51 -0.06 -2.28 9.58
N ASN A 52 0.30 -1.03 9.90
CA ASN A 52 1.69 -0.58 10.05
C ASN A 52 2.57 -0.88 8.80
N MET A 53 1.99 -0.75 7.60
CA MET A 53 2.64 -1.05 6.32
C MET A 53 3.02 0.20 5.52
N ARG A 54 2.72 1.40 6.02
CA ARG A 54 3.01 2.66 5.32
C ARG A 54 4.51 2.87 5.08
N GLY A 55 5.36 2.43 6.02
CA GLY A 55 6.82 2.49 5.88
C GLY A 55 7.41 1.70 4.70
N ILE A 56 6.64 0.82 4.05
CA ILE A 56 7.10 0.11 2.84
C ILE A 56 7.20 1.05 1.65
N VAL A 57 6.32 2.05 1.57
CA VAL A 57 6.24 2.98 0.42
C VAL A 57 6.77 4.38 0.76
N ASP A 58 6.80 4.75 2.03
CA ASP A 58 7.19 6.06 2.54
C ASP A 58 8.15 5.91 3.73
N ASP A 59 9.44 6.17 3.48
CA ASP A 59 10.52 5.96 4.46
C ASP A 59 10.42 6.90 5.68
N THR A 60 9.51 7.89 5.67
CA THR A 60 9.26 8.77 6.82
C THR A 60 8.38 8.11 7.89
N PHE A 61 7.73 6.99 7.57
CA PHE A 61 6.88 6.23 8.48
C PHE A 61 7.59 4.97 8.97
N SER A 62 7.27 4.57 10.20
CA SER A 62 7.63 3.23 10.65
C SER A 62 6.93 2.19 9.77
N GLY A 63 7.69 1.19 9.33
CA GLY A 63 7.15 0.02 8.65
C GLY A 63 6.86 -1.11 9.62
N PRO A 64 6.47 -2.29 9.11
CA PRO A 64 6.41 -3.49 9.93
C PRO A 64 7.77 -3.70 10.59
N LEU A 65 7.80 -4.32 11.77
CA LEU A 65 9.06 -4.73 12.36
C LEU A 65 9.64 -5.85 11.49
N ILE A 66 10.44 -5.47 10.51
CA ILE A 66 11.03 -6.37 9.53
C ILE A 66 12.35 -6.84 10.12
N LEU A 67 12.36 -8.07 10.64
CA LEU A 67 13.52 -8.67 11.27
C LEU A 67 14.50 -9.29 10.27
N ASP A 68 14.03 -9.61 9.05
CA ASP A 68 14.81 -10.27 8.01
C ASP A 68 14.32 -9.95 6.58
N ILE A 69 15.14 -10.34 5.60
CA ILE A 69 14.92 -10.07 4.16
C ILE A 69 13.69 -10.82 3.62
N GLU A 70 13.39 -12.03 4.10
CA GLU A 70 12.26 -12.82 3.63
C GLU A 70 10.94 -12.22 4.11
N THR A 71 10.86 -11.82 5.38
CA THR A 71 9.75 -11.09 5.96
C THR A 71 9.52 -9.78 5.19
N HIS A 72 10.58 -9.03 4.85
CA HIS A 72 10.45 -7.84 4.01
C HIS A 72 9.76 -8.14 2.68
N LYS A 73 10.24 -9.18 1.97
CA LYS A 73 9.70 -9.59 0.66
C LYS A 73 8.23 -10.01 0.75
N GLN A 74 7.84 -10.67 1.84
CA GLN A 74 6.46 -11.08 2.08
C GLN A 74 5.53 -9.88 2.25
N TYR A 75 5.91 -8.89 3.07
CA TYR A 75 5.11 -7.67 3.27
C TYR A 75 5.07 -6.80 2.00
N ASP A 76 6.18 -6.68 1.28
CA ASP A 76 6.22 -5.97 -0.02
C ASP A 76 5.28 -6.64 -1.04
N SER A 77 5.34 -7.97 -1.16
CA SER A 77 4.46 -8.73 -2.06
C SER A 77 2.99 -8.60 -1.66
N LEU A 78 2.70 -8.63 -0.36
CA LEU A 78 1.35 -8.47 0.17
C LEU A 78 0.79 -7.08 -0.17
N LEU A 79 1.56 -6.02 0.10
CA LEU A 79 1.12 -4.65 -0.19
C LEU A 79 0.89 -4.43 -1.69
N LYS A 80 1.78 -4.97 -2.52
CA LYS A 80 1.63 -4.95 -3.97
C LYS A 80 0.35 -5.67 -4.41
N GLY A 81 0.04 -6.81 -3.78
CA GLY A 81 -1.23 -7.53 -3.97
C GLY A 81 -2.46 -6.69 -3.61
N TRP A 82 -2.42 -5.95 -2.49
CA TRP A 82 -3.49 -5.02 -2.12
C TRP A 82 -3.69 -3.90 -3.14
N ILE A 83 -2.59 -3.32 -3.61
CA ILE A 83 -2.64 -2.31 -4.67
C ILE A 83 -3.25 -2.92 -5.93
N PHE A 84 -2.74 -4.04 -6.42
CA PHE A 84 -3.25 -4.70 -7.64
C PHE A 84 -4.74 -5.08 -7.54
N GLY A 85 -5.18 -5.58 -6.38
CA GLY A 85 -6.57 -5.94 -6.15
C GLY A 85 -7.54 -4.75 -6.13
N SER A 86 -7.04 -3.53 -5.90
CA SER A 86 -7.83 -2.31 -5.78
C SER A 86 -7.75 -1.38 -6.99
N ILE A 87 -7.01 -1.73 -8.04
CA ILE A 87 -6.89 -0.94 -9.26
C ILE A 87 -7.59 -1.59 -10.45
N GLY A 88 -8.01 -0.78 -11.43
CA GLY A 88 -8.59 -1.19 -12.70
C GLY A 88 -7.59 -1.88 -13.62
N GLU A 89 -8.07 -2.69 -14.56
CA GLU A 89 -7.21 -3.45 -15.49
C GLU A 89 -6.29 -2.53 -16.30
N GLU A 90 -6.82 -1.43 -16.84
CA GLU A 90 -6.01 -0.47 -17.62
C GLU A 90 -4.92 0.18 -16.77
N VAL A 91 -5.20 0.45 -15.48
CA VAL A 91 -4.20 0.98 -14.55
C VAL A 91 -3.16 -0.10 -14.22
N LEU A 92 -3.59 -1.34 -14.00
CA LEU A 92 -2.72 -2.48 -13.72
C LEU A 92 -1.74 -2.75 -14.87
N ARG A 93 -2.19 -2.64 -16.13
CA ARG A 93 -1.32 -2.77 -17.32
C ARG A 93 -0.15 -1.78 -17.34
N GLY A 94 -0.29 -0.63 -16.68
CA GLY A 94 0.80 0.34 -16.55
C GLY A 94 1.85 0.00 -15.51
N VAL A 95 1.54 -0.85 -14.52
CA VAL A 95 2.39 -1.04 -13.32
C VAL A 95 2.73 -2.51 -12.99
N TYR A 96 2.14 -3.49 -13.70
CA TYR A 96 2.26 -4.91 -13.35
C TYR A 96 3.70 -5.45 -13.38
N ASN A 97 4.58 -4.85 -14.18
CA ASN A 97 5.97 -5.25 -14.37
C ASN A 97 6.95 -4.63 -13.36
N LEU A 98 6.49 -3.70 -12.51
CA LEU A 98 7.33 -3.07 -11.49
C LEU A 98 7.66 -4.06 -10.38
N CYS A 99 8.86 -3.98 -9.81
CA CYS A 99 9.38 -5.01 -8.91
C CYS A 99 8.74 -4.95 -7.52
N SER A 100 8.68 -3.77 -6.89
CA SER A 100 8.24 -3.59 -5.50
C SER A 100 6.90 -2.85 -5.36
N ALA A 101 6.27 -2.95 -4.18
CA ALA A 101 5.11 -2.14 -3.85
C ALA A 101 5.43 -0.64 -3.86
N LYS A 102 6.65 -0.28 -3.44
CA LYS A 102 7.16 1.10 -3.46
C LYS A 102 7.26 1.66 -4.88
N ASP A 103 7.74 0.87 -5.82
CA ASP A 103 7.81 1.29 -7.23
C ASP A 103 6.42 1.49 -7.82
N VAL A 104 5.51 0.53 -7.59
CA VAL A 104 4.11 0.65 -8.01
C VAL A 104 3.47 1.90 -7.41
N TRP A 105 3.64 2.13 -6.11
CA TRP A 105 3.09 3.30 -5.44
C TRP A 105 3.62 4.61 -6.03
N LYS A 106 4.93 4.70 -6.26
CA LYS A 106 5.56 5.88 -6.88
C LYS A 106 5.04 6.15 -8.28
N GLU A 107 4.91 5.12 -9.10
CA GLU A 107 4.41 5.26 -10.47
C GLU A 107 2.96 5.74 -10.50
N LEU A 108 2.10 5.18 -9.63
CA LEU A 108 0.71 5.63 -9.50
C LEU A 108 0.62 7.09 -9.01
N ASN A 109 1.47 7.51 -8.06
CA ASN A 109 1.56 8.91 -7.65
C ASN A 109 1.98 9.81 -8.82
N ALA A 110 3.09 9.48 -9.50
CA ALA A 110 3.59 10.28 -10.62
C ALA A 110 2.57 10.38 -11.76
N THR A 111 1.84 9.30 -12.03
CA THR A 111 0.87 9.22 -13.11
C THR A 111 -0.41 10.00 -12.78
N TYR A 112 -0.94 9.90 -11.56
CA TYR A 112 -2.30 10.35 -11.25
C TYR A 112 -2.40 11.49 -10.22
N ASP A 113 -1.35 11.74 -9.43
CA ASP A 113 -1.31 12.86 -8.48
C ASP A 113 -0.97 14.15 -9.23
N THR A 114 -2.00 14.92 -9.58
CA THR A 114 -1.83 16.23 -10.24
C THR A 114 -1.71 17.36 -9.23
N THR A 115 -1.01 17.15 -8.11
CA THR A 115 -0.51 18.28 -7.32
C THR A 115 0.66 18.92 -8.09
N SER A 116 0.36 19.55 -9.23
CA SER A 116 1.22 20.58 -9.78
C SER A 116 1.22 21.76 -8.79
N PRO A 117 2.37 22.42 -8.54
CA PRO A 117 2.35 23.71 -7.88
C PRO A 117 1.54 24.64 -8.77
N ASN A 118 0.43 25.15 -8.28
CA ASN A 118 -0.38 26.13 -8.99
C ASN A 118 0.49 27.37 -9.30
N PRO A 119 0.85 27.65 -10.58
CA PRO A 119 1.72 28.78 -10.91
C PRO A 119 1.09 30.14 -10.60
N ILE A 120 -0.24 30.17 -10.40
CA ILE A 120 -1.03 31.39 -10.18
C ILE A 120 -0.78 31.98 -8.79
N ALA A 121 -0.26 31.20 -7.82
CA ALA A 121 0.05 31.70 -6.47
C ALA A 121 1.42 32.40 -6.35
N MET A 122 2.24 32.40 -7.41
CA MET A 122 3.58 33.04 -7.42
C MET A 122 3.61 34.41 -8.11
N ALA A 123 2.50 34.89 -8.66
CA ALA A 123 2.43 36.19 -9.34
C ALA A 123 2.03 37.37 -8.42
N ASP A 124 1.62 37.11 -7.18
CA ASP A 124 1.18 38.13 -6.21
C ASP A 124 2.10 38.23 -4.96
N ARG A 125 3.42 38.11 -5.15
CA ARG A 125 4.40 38.45 -4.10
C ARG A 125 5.52 39.34 -4.63
#